data_AF-A0A383E1S0-F1
#
_entry.id   AF-A0A383E1S0-F1
#
_cell.length_a   1.000
_cell.length_b   1.000
_cell.length_c   1.000
_cell.angle_alpha   90.00
_cell.angle_beta   90.00
_cell.angle_gamma   90.00
#
_symmetry.space_group_name_H-M   'P 1'
#
loop_
_entity.id
_entity.type
_entity.pdbx_description
1 polymer ?
#
loop_
_entity_poly.entity_id
_entity_poly.type
_entity_poly.pdbx_seq_one_letter_code
_entity_poly.pdbx_strand_id
1 'polypeptide(L)'
;GAETEGFDAFAAPDGPGTAELESCIAEAEATGFVGVPHYVFDDAASGRRLGLFGREHLALIREKFQAQGLARTTDVRPDFSHAWHGPATEV
;
A
#
# COMPACT_ATOMS: atom_id res chain seq x y z
N GLY A 1 -16.87 11.77 -14.60
CA GLY A 1 -16.97 10.34 -14.96
C GLY A 1 -15.64 9.89 -15.55
N ALA A 2 -15.49 8.60 -15.83
CA ALA A 2 -14.39 8.08 -16.65
C ALA A 2 -14.81 8.08 -18.13
N GLU A 3 -13.83 8.13 -19.04
CA GLU A 3 -14.01 7.80 -20.46
C GLU A 3 -14.19 6.29 -20.58
N THR A 4 -15.17 5.84 -21.37
CA THR A 4 -15.57 4.42 -21.44
C THR A 4 -15.58 3.87 -22.86
N GLU A 5 -15.15 4.65 -23.86
CA GLU A 5 -14.95 4.13 -25.21
C GLU A 5 -14.03 2.88 -25.18
N GLY A 6 -14.48 1.79 -25.81
CA GLY A 6 -13.74 0.52 -25.86
C GLY A 6 -13.82 -0.35 -24.60
N PHE A 7 -14.54 0.08 -23.55
CA PHE A 7 -14.61 -0.68 -22.30
C PHE A 7 -15.16 -2.10 -22.48
N ASP A 8 -16.22 -2.28 -23.27
CA ASP A 8 -16.81 -3.62 -23.48
C ASP A 8 -15.83 -4.57 -24.18
N ALA A 9 -15.02 -4.07 -25.12
CA ALA A 9 -13.99 -4.87 -25.78
C ALA A 9 -12.81 -5.18 -24.83
N PHE A 10 -12.47 -4.23 -23.95
CA PHE A 10 -11.46 -4.43 -22.92
C PHE A 10 -11.88 -5.50 -21.89
N ALA A 11 -13.15 -5.46 -21.46
CA ALA A 11 -13.71 -6.31 -20.41
C ALA A 11 -14.35 -7.62 -20.92
N ALA A 12 -14.38 -7.83 -22.25
CA ALA A 12 -14.85 -9.09 -22.83
C ALA A 12 -14.05 -10.28 -22.29
N PRO A 13 -14.64 -11.50 -22.28
CA PRO A 13 -13.85 -12.72 -22.09
C PRO A 13 -12.69 -12.76 -23.09
N ASP A 14 -11.48 -13.02 -22.60
CA ASP A 14 -10.22 -12.96 -23.38
C ASP A 14 -9.86 -11.56 -23.92
N GLY A 15 -10.52 -10.51 -23.43
CA GLY A 15 -10.16 -9.12 -23.70
C GLY A 15 -8.87 -8.72 -22.95
N PRO A 16 -8.25 -7.58 -23.32
CA PRO A 16 -7.03 -7.08 -22.67
C PRO A 16 -7.12 -6.99 -21.14
N GLY A 17 -8.31 -6.71 -20.59
CA GLY A 17 -8.52 -6.62 -19.14
C GLY A 17 -8.29 -7.93 -18.40
N THR A 18 -8.48 -9.09 -19.03
CA THR A 18 -8.17 -10.38 -18.42
C THR A 18 -6.67 -10.54 -18.19
N ALA A 19 -5.86 -10.24 -19.21
CA ALA A 19 -4.41 -10.32 -19.11
C ALA A 19 -3.84 -9.32 -18.08
N GLU A 20 -4.40 -8.09 -18.02
CA GLU A 20 -4.02 -7.11 -17.01
C GLU A 20 -4.38 -7.57 -15.60
N LEU A 21 -5.57 -8.14 -15.40
CA LEU A 21 -5.99 -8.69 -14.11
C LEU A 21 -5.07 -9.81 -13.65
N GLU A 22 -4.73 -10.76 -14.54
CA GLU A 22 -3.81 -11.85 -14.24
C GLU A 22 -2.41 -11.33 -13.87
N SER A 23 -1.91 -10.31 -14.57
CA SER A 23 -0.65 -9.64 -14.23
C SER A 23 -0.71 -9.01 -12.83
N CYS A 24 -1.79 -8.28 -12.51
CA CYS A 24 -1.98 -7.69 -11.18
C CYS A 24 -2.02 -8.73 -10.07
N ILE A 25 -2.67 -9.87 -10.31
CA ILE A 25 -2.71 -10.99 -9.35
C ILE A 25 -1.30 -11.55 -9.14
N ALA A 26 -0.57 -11.84 -10.22
CA ALA A 26 0.79 -12.37 -10.13
C ALA A 26 1.76 -11.40 -9.43
N GLU A 27 1.64 -10.09 -9.70
CA GLU A 27 2.40 -9.05 -9.02
C GLU A 27 2.09 -8.99 -7.51
N ALA A 28 0.83 -9.12 -7.12
CA ALA A 28 0.44 -9.17 -5.71
C ALA A 28 0.99 -10.42 -5.02
N GLU A 29 0.85 -11.61 -5.64
CA GLU A 29 1.38 -12.85 -5.08
C GLU A 29 2.90 -12.78 -4.85
N ALA A 30 3.64 -12.17 -5.78
CA ALA A 30 5.08 -11.97 -5.66
C ALA A 30 5.50 -11.09 -4.47
N THR A 31 4.58 -10.29 -3.90
CA THR A 31 4.85 -9.46 -2.71
C THR A 31 4.52 -10.19 -1.40
N GLY A 32 4.13 -11.47 -1.45
CA GLY A 32 3.67 -12.21 -0.28
C GLY A 32 2.24 -11.85 0.12
N PHE A 33 1.39 -11.51 -0.86
CA PHE A 33 -0.02 -11.20 -0.64
C PHE A 33 -0.76 -12.35 0.05
N VAL A 34 -1.47 -12.02 1.14
CA VAL A 34 -2.28 -12.96 1.93
C VAL A 34 -3.75 -12.53 2.04
N GLY A 35 -4.11 -11.36 1.50
CA GLY A 35 -5.46 -10.81 1.56
C GLY A 35 -5.50 -9.30 1.30
N VAL A 36 -6.71 -8.74 1.23
CA VAL A 36 -6.93 -7.30 0.97
C VAL A 36 -7.36 -6.52 2.24
N PRO A 37 -6.94 -5.24 2.39
CA PRO A 37 -5.95 -4.56 1.56
C PRO A 37 -4.52 -5.03 1.87
N HIS A 38 -3.66 -5.08 0.84
CA HIS A 38 -2.23 -5.29 0.97
C HIS A 38 -1.50 -4.09 0.37
N TYR A 39 -0.72 -3.39 1.18
CA TYR A 39 0.01 -2.21 0.77
C TYR A 39 1.46 -2.57 0.49
N VAL A 40 1.96 -2.16 -0.68
CA VAL A 40 3.33 -2.43 -1.11
C VAL A 40 4.01 -1.12 -1.45
N PHE A 41 5.19 -0.88 -0.90
CA PHE A 41 5.98 0.31 -1.18
C PHE A 41 7.46 0.09 -0.84
N ASP A 42 8.33 0.90 -1.44
CA ASP A 42 9.75 0.90 -1.13
C ASP A 42 10.02 1.75 0.11
N ASP A 43 10.64 1.14 1.12
CA ASP A 43 11.01 1.81 2.36
C ASP A 43 12.43 2.36 2.26
N ALA A 44 12.54 3.67 2.03
CA ALA A 44 13.82 4.37 1.88
C ALA A 44 14.76 4.18 3.09
N ALA A 45 14.21 4.05 4.30
CA ALA A 45 15.01 3.89 5.52
C ALA A 45 15.73 2.53 5.59
N SER A 46 15.06 1.46 5.16
CA SER A 46 15.64 0.11 5.18
C SER A 46 16.21 -0.33 3.82
N GLY A 47 15.92 0.40 2.75
CA GLY A 47 16.29 0.02 1.38
C GLY A 47 15.54 -1.23 0.88
N ARG A 48 14.41 -1.58 1.50
CA ARG A 48 13.65 -2.81 1.19
C ARG A 48 12.27 -2.47 0.66
N ARG A 49 11.74 -3.34 -0.20
CA ARG A 49 10.32 -3.36 -0.55
C ARG A 49 9.53 -4.00 0.59
N LEU A 50 8.55 -3.29 1.14
CA LEU A 50 7.69 -3.77 2.22
C LEU A 50 6.31 -4.15 1.67
N GLY A 51 5.75 -5.24 2.20
CA GLY A 51 4.35 -5.65 2.01
C GLY A 51 3.64 -5.70 3.36
N LEU A 52 2.54 -4.96 3.50
CA LEU A 52 1.77 -4.84 4.75
C LEU A 52 0.31 -5.21 4.52
N PHE A 53 -0.16 -6.25 5.18
CA PHE A 53 -1.56 -6.70 5.09
C PHE A 53 -2.42 -6.03 6.17
N GLY A 54 -3.55 -5.47 5.77
CA GLY A 54 -4.52 -4.89 6.69
C GLY A 54 -4.38 -3.38 6.89
N ARG A 55 -5.42 -2.78 7.49
CA ARG A 55 -5.54 -1.31 7.67
C ARG A 55 -4.84 -0.80 8.93
N GLU A 56 -4.48 -1.70 9.84
CA GLU A 56 -3.72 -1.45 11.06
C GLU A 56 -2.34 -0.83 10.80
N HIS A 57 -1.80 -1.00 9.59
CA HIS A 57 -0.50 -0.47 9.21
C HIS A 57 -0.53 0.94 8.60
N LEU A 58 -1.71 1.56 8.45
CA LEU A 58 -1.82 2.88 7.82
C LEU A 58 -1.05 3.97 8.57
N ALA A 59 -0.94 3.87 9.89
CA ALA A 59 -0.12 4.80 10.68
C ALA A 59 1.36 4.69 10.32
N LEU A 60 1.89 3.47 10.21
CA LEU A 60 3.28 3.21 9.80
C LEU A 60 3.56 3.73 8.38
N ILE A 61 2.64 3.49 7.45
CA ILE A 61 2.78 3.98 6.07
C ILE A 61 2.85 5.51 6.03
N ARG A 62 1.98 6.19 6.79
CA ARG A 62 1.99 7.66 6.90
C ARG A 62 3.29 8.17 7.49
N GLU A 63 3.78 7.55 8.56
CA GLU A 63 5.05 7.92 9.20
C GLU A 63 6.20 7.85 8.20
N LYS A 64 6.31 6.75 7.45
CA LYS A 64 7.37 6.55 6.45
C LYS A 64 7.30 7.56 5.30
N PHE A 65 6.11 7.90 4.81
CA PHE A 65 5.96 8.92 3.78
C PHE A 65 6.20 10.33 4.32
N GLN A 66 5.82 10.63 5.56
CA GLN A 66 6.13 11.90 6.20
C GLN A 66 7.64 12.10 6.39
N ALA A 67 8.36 11.05 6.82
CA ALA A 67 9.82 11.08 6.94
C ALA A 67 10.54 11.34 5.59
N GLN A 68 9.89 11.02 4.47
CA GLN A 68 10.38 11.29 3.11
C GLN A 68 9.88 12.62 2.51
N GLY A 69 9.08 13.40 3.25
CA GLY A 69 8.46 14.61 2.70
C GLY A 69 7.36 14.36 1.65
N LEU A 70 6.84 13.13 1.58
CA LEU A 70 5.80 12.69 0.64
C LEU A 70 4.38 12.74 1.25
N ALA A 71 4.25 13.25 2.47
CA ALA A 71 2.95 13.43 3.10
C ALA A 71 2.12 14.46 2.31
N ARG A 72 0.97 14.04 1.79
CA ARG A 72 0.03 14.95 1.10
C ARG A 72 -0.51 16.05 2.02
N THR A 73 -0.62 15.74 3.31
CA THR A 73 -1.08 16.65 4.35
C THR A 73 -0.16 16.51 5.55
N THR A 74 0.66 17.52 5.81
CA THR A 74 1.66 17.53 6.89
C THR A 74 1.06 17.54 8.29
N ASP A 75 -0.21 17.94 8.41
CA ASP A 75 -0.90 18.08 9.68
C ASP A 75 -1.51 16.76 10.18
N VAL A 76 -1.60 15.75 9.30
CA VAL A 76 -2.07 14.41 9.67
C VAL A 76 -0.92 13.65 10.28
N ARG A 77 -0.96 13.46 11.60
CA ARG A 77 0.05 12.68 12.33
C ARG A 77 -0.29 11.19 12.31
N PRO A 78 0.72 10.31 12.21
CA PRO A 78 0.56 8.90 12.50
C PRO A 78 0.04 8.72 13.93
N ASP A 79 -1.07 8.00 14.09
CA ASP A 79 -1.60 7.61 15.40
C ASP A 79 -1.53 6.09 15.53
N PHE A 80 -0.81 5.63 16.55
CA PHE A 80 -0.54 4.21 16.78
C PHE A 80 -1.24 3.78 18.07
N SER A 81 -2.39 3.13 17.93
CA SER A 81 -3.26 2.74 19.06
C SER A 81 -2.57 1.83 20.10
N HIS A 82 -1.50 1.14 19.69
CA HIS A 82 -0.78 0.16 20.51
C HIS A 82 0.75 0.27 20.38
N ALA A 83 1.29 1.45 20.08
CA ALA A 83 2.73 1.62 20.13
C ALA A 83 3.21 1.37 21.55
N TRP A 84 3.82 0.20 21.77
CA TRP A 84 4.61 -0.05 22.97
C TRP A 84 5.80 0.90 22.91
N HIS A 85 5.69 2.02 23.62
CA HIS A 85 6.84 2.78 24.03
C HIS A 85 7.52 1.91 25.09
N GLY A 86 8.75 1.46 24.83
CA GLY A 86 9.53 0.71 25.82
C GLY A 86 9.56 1.38 27.19
N PRO A 87 10.06 0.72 28.26
CA PRO A 87 10.08 1.31 29.60
C PRO A 87 10.64 2.74 29.54
N ALA A 88 9.90 3.69 30.13
CA ALA A 88 10.30 5.09 30.11
C ALA A 88 11.71 5.22 30.69
N THR A 89 12.66 5.66 29.87
CA THR A 89 13.96 6.12 30.38
C THR A 89 13.70 7.45 31.07
N GLU A 90 13.66 7.42 32.41
CA GLU A 90 13.77 8.63 33.21
C GLU A 90 15.10 9.33 32.85
N VAL A 91 15.01 10.61 32.51
CA VAL A 91 16.15 11.50 32.23
C VAL A 91 16.51 12.25 33.52
#